data_AF-A0A0J6CQS7-F1
#
_entry.id   AF-A0A0J6CQS7-F1
#
_cell.length_a   1.000
_cell.length_b   1.000
_cell.length_c   1.000
_cell.angle_alpha   90.00
_cell.angle_beta   90.00
_cell.angle_gamma   90.00
#
_symmetry.space_group_name_H-M   'P 1'
#
loop_
_entity.id
_entity.type
_entity.pdbx_description
1 polymer ?
#
loop_
_entity_poly.entity_id
_entity_poly.type
_entity_poly.pdbx_seq_one_letter_code
_entity_poly.pdbx_strand_id
1 'polypeptide(L)'
;MDKDRMKWMSIQETKTWMMAVLIEGEDLIKLSNESVSLMDDFFDQPGVNLQMKNRMDYIRELSRVREYYFVIALNKVQKWLNVAVKYDEEYQQMIDEINEKIPYIKEVRNMREHEIEYFEGKGNKQKDFIRGDDNVMSDATSTINNPDNYLVGGRISVQQVNVLFRKLHPKAKLKFENMFS
;
A
#
# COMPACT_ATOMS: atom_id res chain seq x y z
N MET A 1 -2.26 30.69 7.58
CA MET A 1 -1.30 30.20 6.57
C MET A 1 -1.79 30.70 5.22
N ASP A 2 -0.92 31.24 4.38
CA ASP A 2 -1.29 31.83 3.08
C ASP A 2 -1.91 30.76 2.13
N LYS A 3 -2.92 31.16 1.34
CA LYS A 3 -3.65 30.29 0.41
C LYS A 3 -2.71 29.69 -0.64
N ASP A 4 -1.75 30.48 -1.13
CA ASP A 4 -0.78 30.02 -2.12
C ASP A 4 0.21 29.01 -1.53
N ARG A 5 0.62 29.24 -0.27
CA ARG A 5 1.44 28.28 0.48
C ARG A 5 0.70 26.95 0.70
N MET A 6 -0.59 27.00 1.03
CA MET A 6 -1.40 25.79 1.20
C MET A 6 -1.60 25.03 -0.11
N LYS A 7 -1.86 25.75 -1.22
CA LYS A 7 -1.94 25.16 -2.56
C LYS A 7 -0.63 24.44 -2.91
N TRP A 8 0.50 25.15 -2.80
CA TRP A 8 1.82 24.58 -3.07
C TRP A 8 2.11 23.33 -2.23
N MET A 9 1.88 23.42 -0.92
CA MET A 9 2.11 22.31 0.00
C MET A 9 1.25 21.10 -0.36
N SER A 10 -0.04 21.30 -0.66
CA SER A 10 -0.94 20.20 -1.00
C SER A 10 -0.52 19.44 -2.27
N ILE A 11 -0.03 20.16 -3.28
CA ILE A 11 0.42 19.57 -4.55
C ILE A 11 1.77 18.86 -4.36
N GLN A 12 2.72 19.52 -3.68
CA GLN A 12 4.03 18.94 -3.37
C GLN A 12 3.89 17.65 -2.54
N GLU A 13 3.08 17.68 -1.49
CA GLU A 13 2.85 16.52 -0.63
C GLU A 13 2.14 15.39 -1.38
N THR A 14 1.11 15.70 -2.19
CA THR A 14 0.44 14.69 -3.03
C THR A 14 1.46 13.95 -3.90
N LYS A 15 2.33 14.69 -4.60
CA LYS A 15 3.40 14.12 -5.43
C LYS A 15 4.36 13.27 -4.61
N THR A 16 4.85 13.79 -3.48
CA THR A 16 5.79 13.08 -2.59
C THR A 16 5.22 11.75 -2.10
N TRP A 17 3.98 11.74 -1.62
CA TRP A 17 3.36 10.52 -1.10
C TRP A 17 3.01 9.54 -2.22
N MET A 18 2.67 10.02 -3.42
CA MET A 18 2.52 9.14 -4.60
C MET A 18 3.83 8.45 -4.96
N MET A 19 4.97 9.15 -4.86
CA MET A 19 6.29 8.55 -5.05
C MET A 19 6.59 7.51 -3.97
N ALA A 20 6.26 7.79 -2.70
CA ALA A 20 6.44 6.84 -1.61
C ALA A 20 5.63 5.54 -1.84
N VAL A 21 4.39 5.65 -2.34
CA VAL A 21 3.58 4.48 -2.73
C VAL A 21 4.31 3.62 -3.77
N LEU A 22 4.91 4.25 -4.79
CA LEU A 22 5.65 3.54 -5.84
C LEU A 22 6.90 2.85 -5.29
N ILE A 23 7.70 3.55 -4.47
CA ILE A 23 8.93 3.01 -3.89
C ILE A 23 8.61 1.78 -3.02
N GLU A 24 7.69 1.93 -2.08
CA GLU A 24 7.33 0.82 -1.18
C GLU A 24 6.65 -0.32 -1.94
N GLY A 25 5.80 0.00 -2.91
CA GLY A 25 5.14 -1.01 -3.73
C GLY A 25 6.12 -1.81 -4.59
N GLU A 26 7.09 -1.14 -5.23
CA GLU A 26 8.13 -1.82 -6.02
C GLU A 26 9.00 -2.73 -5.15
N ASP A 27 9.39 -2.27 -3.96
CA ASP A 27 10.21 -3.06 -3.05
C ASP A 27 9.44 -4.25 -2.47
N LEU A 28 8.14 -4.10 -2.19
CA LEU A 28 7.27 -5.23 -1.81
C LEU A 28 7.17 -6.28 -2.93
N ILE A 29 7.03 -5.87 -4.20
CA ILE A 29 7.01 -6.82 -5.32
C ILE A 29 8.35 -7.56 -5.44
N LYS A 30 9.49 -6.87 -5.25
CA LYS A 30 10.80 -7.54 -5.28
C LYS A 30 10.91 -8.60 -4.18
N LEU A 31 10.52 -8.25 -2.95
CA LEU A 31 10.51 -9.17 -1.81
C LEU A 31 9.54 -10.34 -2.03
N SER A 32 8.38 -10.08 -2.62
CA SER A 32 7.39 -11.09 -3.02
C SER A 32 8.01 -12.12 -3.96
N ASN A 33 8.62 -11.65 -5.05
CA ASN A 33 9.23 -12.52 -6.06
C ASN A 33 10.39 -13.33 -5.47
N GLU A 34 11.20 -12.71 -4.61
CA GLU A 34 12.28 -13.42 -3.93
C GLU A 34 11.74 -14.48 -2.97
N SER A 35 10.68 -14.18 -2.22
CA SER A 35 10.03 -15.14 -1.33
C SER A 35 9.45 -16.33 -2.11
N VAL A 36 8.85 -16.09 -3.28
CA VAL A 36 8.30 -17.16 -4.14
C VAL A 36 9.44 -18.04 -4.66
N SER A 37 10.51 -17.44 -5.19
CA SER A 37 11.68 -18.18 -5.68
C SER A 37 12.30 -19.07 -4.59
N LEU A 38 12.44 -18.56 -3.36
CA LEU A 38 12.94 -19.36 -2.25
C LEU A 38 12.00 -20.51 -1.89
N MET A 39 10.68 -20.32 -1.99
CA MET A 39 9.72 -21.40 -1.74
C MET A 39 9.80 -22.47 -2.83
N ASP A 40 9.96 -22.10 -4.09
CA ASP A 40 10.15 -23.05 -5.19
C ASP A 40 11.43 -23.88 -4.99
N ASP A 41 12.54 -23.23 -4.65
CA ASP A 41 13.82 -23.91 -4.33
C ASP A 41 13.66 -24.90 -3.16
N PHE A 42 12.83 -24.56 -2.15
CA PHE A 42 12.55 -25.43 -1.01
C PHE A 42 11.83 -26.72 -1.42
N PHE A 43 10.85 -26.61 -2.32
CA PHE A 43 10.08 -27.77 -2.79
C PHE A 43 10.91 -28.68 -3.69
N ASP A 44 11.80 -28.10 -4.50
CA ASP A 44 12.67 -28.85 -5.42
C ASP A 44 13.85 -29.52 -4.70
N GLN A 45 14.37 -28.92 -3.63
CA GLN A 45 15.47 -29.47 -2.83
C GLN A 45 15.08 -29.54 -1.35
N PRO A 46 14.37 -30.60 -0.92
CA PRO A 46 13.90 -30.71 0.44
C PRO A 46 15.07 -30.75 1.45
N GLY A 47 15.32 -29.61 2.07
CA GLY A 47 16.36 -29.40 3.08
C GLY A 47 16.48 -27.92 3.45
N VAL A 48 15.87 -27.51 4.58
CA VAL A 48 16.07 -26.15 5.10
C VAL A 48 17.47 -26.04 5.68
N ASN A 49 18.40 -25.43 4.96
CA ASN A 49 19.65 -24.99 5.57
C ASN A 49 19.42 -23.67 6.34
N LEU A 50 20.26 -23.40 7.35
CA LEU A 50 20.11 -22.25 8.23
C LEU A 50 20.13 -20.90 7.46
N GLN A 51 20.86 -20.82 6.34
CA GLN A 51 20.95 -19.61 5.52
C GLN A 51 19.60 -19.30 4.86
N MET A 52 18.96 -20.32 4.29
CA MET A 52 17.64 -20.20 3.67
C MET A 52 16.60 -19.75 4.69
N LYS A 53 16.57 -20.38 5.87
CA LYS A 53 15.67 -19.96 6.96
C LYS A 53 15.89 -18.48 7.32
N ASN A 54 17.14 -18.09 7.56
CA ASN A 54 17.46 -16.71 7.91
C ASN A 54 17.05 -15.72 6.81
N ARG A 55 17.17 -16.12 5.54
CA ARG A 55 16.74 -15.28 4.41
C ARG A 55 15.22 -15.14 4.36
N MET A 56 14.47 -16.23 4.55
CA MET A 56 13.00 -16.19 4.62
C MET A 56 12.51 -15.34 5.80
N ASP A 57 13.12 -15.49 6.97
CA ASP A 57 12.80 -14.69 8.16
C ASP A 57 13.05 -13.19 7.89
N TYR A 58 14.19 -12.85 7.30
CA TYR A 58 14.52 -11.47 6.90
C TYR A 58 13.50 -10.89 5.92
N ILE A 59 13.15 -11.63 4.86
CA ILE A 59 12.17 -11.18 3.87
C ILE A 59 10.82 -10.94 4.54
N ARG A 60 10.36 -11.87 5.38
CA ARG A 60 9.09 -11.74 6.10
C ARG A 60 9.06 -10.50 7.00
N GLU A 61 10.13 -10.28 7.78
CA GLU A 61 10.23 -9.13 8.68
C GLU A 61 10.26 -7.81 7.92
N LEU A 62 11.09 -7.72 6.88
CA LEU A 62 11.20 -6.52 6.05
C LEU A 62 9.88 -6.23 5.30
N SER A 63 9.23 -7.26 4.76
CA SER A 63 7.92 -7.15 4.13
C SER A 63 6.90 -6.51 5.06
N ARG A 64 6.79 -6.98 6.31
CA ARG A 64 5.84 -6.39 7.29
C ARG A 64 6.07 -4.91 7.54
N VAL A 65 7.33 -4.50 7.69
CA VAL A 65 7.70 -3.10 7.88
C VAL A 65 7.33 -2.26 6.65
N ARG A 66 7.61 -2.76 5.45
CA ARG A 66 7.31 -2.05 4.21
C ARG A 66 5.81 -1.98 3.91
N GLU A 67 5.06 -3.02 4.18
CA GLU A 67 3.60 -3.00 4.07
C GLU A 67 2.99 -1.90 4.95
N TYR A 68 3.51 -1.73 6.16
CA TYR A 68 3.06 -0.66 7.06
C TYR A 68 3.28 0.72 6.43
N TYR A 69 4.48 1.00 5.92
CA TYR A 69 4.77 2.28 5.26
C TYR A 69 4.01 2.46 3.94
N PHE A 70 3.82 1.40 3.16
CA PHE A 70 3.03 1.41 1.95
C PHE A 70 1.57 1.83 2.22
N VAL A 71 0.94 1.24 3.23
CA VAL A 71 -0.44 1.57 3.63
C VAL A 71 -0.55 2.98 4.21
N ILE A 72 0.45 3.44 4.96
CA ILE A 72 0.54 4.83 5.40
C ILE A 72 0.62 5.78 4.21
N ALA A 73 1.49 5.49 3.25
CA ALA A 73 1.67 6.32 2.07
C ALA A 73 0.37 6.43 1.27
N LEU A 74 -0.34 5.33 1.04
CA LEU A 74 -1.65 5.32 0.39
C LEU A 74 -2.66 6.25 1.09
N ASN A 75 -2.77 6.15 2.41
CA ASN A 75 -3.66 6.99 3.19
C ASN A 75 -3.23 8.47 3.18
N LYS A 76 -1.92 8.75 3.16
CA LYS A 76 -1.39 10.12 3.03
C LYS A 76 -1.73 10.73 1.67
N VAL A 77 -1.63 9.97 0.58
CA VAL A 77 -2.08 10.41 -0.75
C VAL A 77 -3.55 10.81 -0.71
N GLN A 78 -4.44 9.97 -0.20
CA GLN A 78 -5.87 10.31 -0.10
C GLN A 78 -6.10 11.60 0.72
N LYS A 79 -5.40 11.76 1.85
CA LYS A 79 -5.52 12.97 2.67
C LYS A 79 -5.07 14.23 1.92
N TRP A 80 -3.92 14.19 1.26
CA TRP A 80 -3.38 15.35 0.55
C TRP A 80 -4.14 15.67 -0.74
N LEU A 81 -4.63 14.67 -1.46
CA LEU A 81 -5.54 14.86 -2.60
C LEU A 81 -6.83 15.60 -2.17
N ASN A 82 -7.44 15.21 -1.05
CA ASN A 82 -8.62 15.90 -0.52
C ASN A 82 -8.34 17.37 -0.14
N VAL A 83 -7.09 17.71 0.21
CA VAL A 83 -6.69 19.11 0.41
C VAL A 83 -6.48 19.79 -0.94
N ALA A 84 -5.81 19.12 -1.90
CA ALA A 84 -5.50 19.65 -3.21
C ALA A 84 -6.75 19.95 -4.05
N VAL A 85 -7.82 19.15 -3.92
CA VAL A 85 -9.12 19.34 -4.59
C VAL A 85 -9.72 20.73 -4.33
N LYS A 86 -9.44 21.32 -3.16
CA LYS A 86 -9.93 22.67 -2.80
C LYS A 86 -9.30 23.78 -3.65
N TYR A 87 -8.23 23.47 -4.37
CA TYR A 87 -7.47 24.41 -5.20
C TYR A 87 -7.48 24.05 -6.68
N ASP A 88 -7.84 22.80 -7.02
CA ASP A 88 -7.83 22.27 -8.38
C ASP A 88 -8.74 21.02 -8.43
N GLU A 89 -9.92 21.17 -9.03
CA GLU A 89 -10.96 20.13 -9.05
C GLU A 89 -10.56 18.90 -9.88
N GLU A 90 -9.54 18.98 -10.74
CA GLU A 90 -9.08 17.81 -11.50
C GLU A 90 -8.48 16.73 -10.59
N TYR A 91 -8.06 17.08 -9.36
CA TYR A 91 -7.67 16.08 -8.37
C TYR A 91 -8.84 15.18 -7.93
N GLN A 92 -10.09 15.59 -8.14
CA GLN A 92 -11.26 14.77 -7.83
C GLN A 92 -11.26 13.49 -8.67
N GLN A 93 -10.91 13.59 -9.96
CA GLN A 93 -10.80 12.41 -10.83
C GLN A 93 -9.75 11.41 -10.30
N MET A 94 -8.64 11.89 -9.74
CA MET A 94 -7.63 11.01 -9.14
C MET A 94 -8.14 10.34 -7.87
N ILE A 95 -8.90 11.06 -7.04
CA ILE A 95 -9.55 10.52 -5.84
C ILE A 95 -10.54 9.43 -6.24
N ASP A 96 -11.37 9.69 -7.25
CA ASP A 96 -12.38 8.75 -7.72
C ASP A 96 -11.74 7.47 -8.27
N GLU A 97 -10.71 7.60 -9.12
CA GLU A 97 -9.94 6.45 -9.64
C GLU A 97 -9.30 5.61 -8.51
N ILE A 98 -8.77 6.26 -7.46
CA ILE A 98 -8.17 5.56 -6.31
C ILE A 98 -9.25 4.85 -5.49
N ASN A 99 -10.37 5.51 -5.21
CA ASN A 99 -11.44 4.95 -4.39
C ASN A 99 -12.14 3.79 -5.08
N GLU A 100 -12.30 3.86 -6.40
CA GLU A 100 -12.86 2.78 -7.21
C GLU A 100 -11.95 1.55 -7.19
N LYS A 101 -10.64 1.73 -7.43
CA LYS A 101 -9.70 0.62 -7.59
C LYS A 101 -9.14 0.09 -6.29
N ILE A 102 -9.10 0.92 -5.23
CA ILE A 102 -8.47 0.59 -3.95
C ILE A 102 -9.38 1.06 -2.80
N PRO A 103 -10.62 0.55 -2.68
CA PRO A 103 -11.61 1.09 -1.75
C PRO A 103 -11.26 0.88 -0.27
N TYR A 104 -10.33 -0.03 0.04
CA TYR A 104 -10.06 -0.49 1.41
C TYR A 104 -8.90 0.21 2.12
N ILE A 105 -8.28 1.25 1.53
CA ILE A 105 -7.09 1.93 2.08
C ILE A 105 -7.26 2.30 3.56
N LYS A 106 -8.32 3.05 3.87
CA LYS A 106 -8.58 3.55 5.23
C LYS A 106 -8.82 2.41 6.22
N GLU A 107 -9.54 1.38 5.78
CA GLU A 107 -9.89 0.24 6.64
C GLU A 107 -8.67 -0.61 6.97
N VAL A 108 -7.89 -1.01 5.96
CA VAL A 108 -6.65 -1.78 6.17
C VAL A 108 -5.65 -1.00 7.02
N ARG A 109 -5.52 0.31 6.77
CA ARG A 109 -4.69 1.20 7.59
C ARG A 109 -5.11 1.21 9.04
N ASN A 110 -6.40 1.38 9.33
CA ASN A 110 -6.88 1.42 10.70
C ASN A 110 -6.72 0.08 11.41
N MET A 111 -6.99 -1.03 10.73
CA MET A 111 -6.79 -2.37 11.29
C MET A 111 -5.33 -2.66 11.62
N ARG A 112 -4.40 -2.16 10.79
CA ARG A 112 -2.95 -2.29 11.07
C ARG A 112 -2.44 -1.37 12.18
N GLU A 113 -2.89 -0.10 12.23
CA GLU A 113 -2.47 0.81 13.30
C GLU A 113 -3.05 0.44 14.68
N HIS A 114 -4.18 -0.27 14.70
CA HIS A 114 -4.88 -0.69 15.93
C HIS A 114 -4.92 -2.22 16.08
N GLU A 115 -3.92 -2.94 15.56
CA GLU A 115 -3.95 -4.41 15.48
C GLU A 115 -4.26 -5.11 16.81
N ILE A 116 -3.75 -4.57 17.93
CA ILE A 116 -3.98 -5.11 19.27
C ILE A 116 -5.48 -5.03 19.64
N GLU A 117 -6.14 -3.91 19.35
CA GLU A 117 -7.57 -3.74 19.65
C GLU A 117 -8.42 -4.74 18.86
N TYR A 118 -8.07 -4.97 17.59
CA TYR A 118 -8.76 -5.96 16.76
C TYR A 118 -8.48 -7.39 17.20
N PHE A 119 -7.24 -7.69 17.60
CA PHE A 119 -6.88 -9.00 18.17
C PHE A 119 -7.65 -9.30 19.45
N GLU A 120 -7.90 -8.28 20.28
CA GLU A 120 -8.72 -8.37 21.50
C GLU A 120 -10.23 -8.32 21.24
N GLY A 121 -10.68 -8.21 19.99
CA GLY A 121 -12.11 -8.16 19.63
C GLY A 121 -12.78 -6.81 19.90
N LYS A 122 -12.02 -5.75 20.14
CA LYS A 122 -12.48 -4.39 20.49
C LYS A 122 -12.43 -3.40 19.32
N GLY A 123 -11.93 -3.84 18.17
CA GLY A 123 -11.79 -2.98 16.99
C GLY A 123 -13.12 -2.57 16.38
N ASN A 124 -13.19 -1.36 15.83
CA ASN A 124 -14.36 -0.92 15.06
C ASN A 124 -14.49 -1.77 13.78
N LYS A 125 -15.70 -2.18 13.38
CA LYS A 125 -15.90 -3.14 12.28
C LYS A 125 -15.16 -4.47 12.49
N GLN A 126 -15.13 -4.99 13.72
CA GLN A 126 -14.50 -6.27 14.06
C GLN A 126 -14.87 -7.43 13.12
N LYS A 127 -16.12 -7.47 12.66
CA LYS A 127 -16.61 -8.48 11.70
C LYS A 127 -15.85 -8.50 10.37
N ASP A 128 -15.22 -7.39 10.01
CA ASP A 128 -14.46 -7.24 8.78
C ASP A 128 -12.95 -7.53 9.01
N PHE A 129 -12.53 -7.81 10.25
CA PHE A 129 -11.12 -8.05 10.58
C PHE A 129 -10.57 -9.32 9.94
N ILE A 130 -11.35 -10.40 9.95
CA ILE A 130 -11.05 -11.63 9.20
C ILE A 130 -11.92 -11.60 7.95
N ARG A 131 -11.30 -11.69 6.78
CA ARG A 131 -12.02 -11.69 5.51
C ARG A 131 -11.36 -12.62 4.52
N GLY A 132 -12.18 -13.31 3.74
CA GLY A 132 -11.70 -14.29 2.79
C GLY A 132 -12.80 -14.79 1.89
N ASP A 133 -12.35 -15.55 0.91
CA ASP A 133 -13.18 -16.31 0.00
C ASP A 133 -13.26 -17.74 0.55
N ASP A 134 -14.12 -18.61 -0.02
CA ASP A 134 -14.29 -20.00 0.44
C ASP A 134 -12.97 -20.80 0.51
N ASN A 135 -11.91 -20.34 -0.17
CA ASN A 135 -10.61 -20.99 -0.25
C ASN A 135 -9.47 -20.32 0.56
N VAL A 136 -9.59 -19.04 0.93
CA VAL A 136 -8.51 -18.31 1.65
C VAL A 136 -9.11 -17.29 2.60
N MET A 137 -8.94 -17.52 3.90
CA MET A 137 -9.25 -16.56 4.96
C MET A 137 -7.98 -15.83 5.38
N SER A 138 -8.01 -14.50 5.40
CA SER A 138 -6.89 -13.66 5.82
C SER A 138 -7.39 -12.61 6.80
N ASP A 139 -6.68 -12.39 7.91
CA ASP A 139 -6.93 -11.20 8.71
C ASP A 139 -6.38 -9.95 8.01
N ALA A 140 -6.91 -8.79 8.36
CA ALA A 140 -6.52 -7.52 7.74
C ALA A 140 -5.07 -7.08 8.06
N THR A 141 -4.39 -7.80 8.96
CA THR A 141 -2.97 -7.64 9.29
C THR A 141 -2.07 -8.60 8.51
N SER A 142 -2.64 -9.63 7.90
CA SER A 142 -1.96 -10.66 7.14
C SER A 142 -1.76 -10.27 5.67
N THR A 143 -0.96 -11.07 4.98
CA THR A 143 -0.61 -10.86 3.58
C THR A 143 -0.82 -12.16 2.82
N ILE A 144 -1.50 -12.06 1.68
CA ILE A 144 -1.56 -13.17 0.72
C ILE A 144 -0.48 -12.90 -0.32
N ASN A 145 0.50 -13.79 -0.40
CA ASN A 145 1.61 -13.70 -1.33
C ASN A 145 1.55 -14.89 -2.29
N ASN A 146 1.29 -14.62 -3.57
CA ASN A 146 1.42 -15.57 -4.66
C ASN A 146 2.11 -14.88 -5.86
N PRO A 147 2.58 -15.65 -6.87
CA PRO A 147 3.42 -15.10 -7.95
C PRO A 147 2.79 -13.91 -8.69
N ASP A 148 1.48 -13.89 -8.81
CA ASP A 148 0.74 -12.87 -9.57
C ASP A 148 0.19 -11.74 -8.68
N ASN A 149 0.12 -11.95 -7.37
CA ASN A 149 -0.62 -11.06 -6.48
C ASN A 149 -0.04 -11.01 -5.06
N TYR A 150 0.32 -9.81 -4.65
CA TYR A 150 0.72 -9.49 -3.29
C TYR A 150 -0.36 -8.62 -2.66
N LEU A 151 -1.19 -9.24 -1.82
CA LEU A 151 -2.36 -8.60 -1.21
C LEU A 151 -2.08 -8.22 0.24
N VAL A 152 -1.94 -6.92 0.49
CA VAL A 152 -1.80 -6.38 1.84
C VAL A 152 -3.16 -6.38 2.54
N GLY A 153 -3.22 -6.97 3.74
CA GLY A 153 -4.46 -7.14 4.49
C GLY A 153 -5.50 -8.00 3.76
N GLY A 154 -5.05 -8.86 2.84
CA GLY A 154 -5.90 -9.68 1.96
C GLY A 154 -6.76 -8.88 0.98
N ARG A 155 -6.52 -7.58 0.80
CA ARG A 155 -7.46 -6.67 0.10
C ARG A 155 -6.81 -5.74 -0.90
N ILE A 156 -5.61 -5.25 -0.61
CA ILE A 156 -4.93 -4.24 -1.42
C ILE A 156 -3.84 -4.92 -2.26
N SER A 157 -4.07 -5.04 -3.57
CA SER A 157 -3.08 -5.57 -4.51
C SER A 157 -1.98 -4.54 -4.78
N VAL A 158 -0.75 -4.84 -4.38
CA VAL A 158 0.41 -3.97 -4.60
C VAL A 158 0.68 -3.77 -6.09
N GLN A 159 0.51 -4.81 -6.90
CA GLN A 159 0.65 -4.75 -8.35
C GLN A 159 -0.33 -3.76 -8.97
N GLN A 160 -1.63 -3.86 -8.63
CA GLN A 160 -2.65 -2.95 -9.15
C GLN A 160 -2.43 -1.51 -8.69
N VAL A 161 -2.04 -1.33 -7.42
CA VAL A 161 -1.66 -0.02 -6.88
C VAL A 161 -0.49 0.56 -7.68
N ASN A 162 0.58 -0.20 -7.93
CA ASN A 162 1.72 0.28 -8.69
C ASN A 162 1.34 0.69 -10.11
N VAL A 163 0.53 -0.10 -10.81
CA VAL A 163 0.03 0.25 -12.15
C VAL A 163 -0.75 1.56 -12.11
N LEU A 164 -1.65 1.72 -11.14
CA LEU A 164 -2.42 2.94 -10.98
C LEU A 164 -1.53 4.15 -10.68
N PHE A 165 -0.62 4.04 -9.71
CA PHE A 165 0.20 5.17 -9.29
C PHE A 165 1.28 5.54 -10.32
N ARG A 166 1.75 4.61 -11.16
CA ARG A 166 2.59 4.94 -12.33
C ARG A 166 1.84 5.82 -13.34
N LYS A 167 0.52 5.64 -13.46
CA LYS A 167 -0.34 6.51 -14.29
C LYS A 167 -0.61 7.86 -13.62
N LEU A 168 -0.89 7.89 -12.31
CA LEU A 168 -1.32 9.10 -11.60
C LEU A 168 -0.16 10.03 -11.21
N HIS A 169 0.98 9.49 -10.78
CA HIS A 169 2.10 10.29 -10.30
C HIS A 169 2.63 11.30 -11.34
N PRO A 170 2.80 10.97 -12.63
CA PRO A 170 3.19 11.95 -13.65
C PRO A 170 2.21 13.12 -13.77
N LYS A 171 0.91 12.89 -13.60
CA LYS A 171 -0.11 13.96 -13.65
C LYS A 171 0.06 14.94 -12.48
N ALA A 172 0.26 14.42 -11.26
CA ALA A 172 0.51 15.25 -10.08
C ALA A 172 1.85 16.02 -10.20
N LYS A 173 2.87 15.39 -10.78
CA LYS A 173 4.16 16.04 -11.06
C LYS A 173 4.02 17.21 -12.03
N LEU A 174 3.31 17.02 -13.15
CA LEU A 174 3.08 18.07 -14.13
C LEU A 174 2.31 19.27 -13.52
N LYS A 175 1.30 19.01 -12.69
CA LYS A 175 0.57 20.06 -11.98
C LYS A 175 1.48 20.88 -11.06
N PHE A 176 2.45 20.25 -10.40
CA PHE A 176 3.46 20.95 -9.60
C PHE A 176 4.37 21.84 -10.47
N GLU A 177 4.86 21.31 -11.60
CA GLU A 177 5.75 22.03 -12.51
C GLU A 177 5.06 23.27 -13.08
N ASN A 178 3.78 23.17 -13.44
CA ASN A 178 2.96 24.28 -13.94
C ASN A 178 2.70 25.39 -12.90
N MET A 179 3.06 25.21 -11.62
CA MET A 179 2.95 26.30 -10.64
C MET A 179 4.04 27.36 -10.78
N PHE A 180 5.11 27.06 -11.52
CA PHE A 180 6.28 27.92 -11.69
C PHE A 180 6.45 28.45 -13.11
N SER A 181 5.54 28.07 -14.01
CA SER A 181 5.46 28.53 -15.40
C SER A 181 4.48 29.69 -15.51
#